data_AF-A0A0D0APQ2-F1
#
_entry.id   AF-A0A0D0APQ2-F1
#
_cell.length_a   1.000
_cell.length_b   1.000
_cell.length_c   1.000
_cell.angle_alpha   90.00
_cell.angle_beta   90.00
_cell.angle_gamma   90.00
#
_symmetry.space_group_name_H-M   'P 1'
#
loop_
_entity.id
_entity.type
_entity.pdbx_description
1 polymer ?
#
loop_
_entity_poly.entity_id
_entity_poly.type
_entity_poly.pdbx_seq_one_letter_code
_entity_poly.pdbx_strand_id
1 'polypeptide(L)'
;ICWLYGPAGAGKSAIAQTLAEICVKKGLLIGSFFFWGTDPSRNNPSQLFTTIALQLATSIPALRSIIDSVVMKNPMVLTSSIEIQFEQLILQPCDTLNDIGSSSPSNTPILIIDGLDEC
;
A
#
# COMPACT_ATOMS: atom_id res chain seq x y z
N ILE A 1 -4.18 3.77 12.76
CA ILE A 1 -3.46 2.50 12.52
C ILE A 1 -4.06 1.44 13.44
N CYS A 2 -4.38 0.25 12.92
CA CYS A 2 -4.86 -0.90 13.70
C CYS A 2 -3.83 -2.03 13.56
N TRP A 3 -3.47 -2.67 14.68
CA TRP A 3 -2.49 -3.76 14.70
C TRP A 3 -3.14 -5.06 15.18
N LEU A 4 -3.17 -6.07 14.32
CA LEU A 4 -3.68 -7.41 14.65
C LEU A 4 -2.51 -8.32 14.99
N TYR A 5 -2.44 -8.80 16.24
CA TYR A 5 -1.36 -9.65 16.73
C TYR A 5 -1.92 -10.89 17.42
N GLY A 6 -1.10 -11.94 17.50
CA GLY A 6 -1.49 -13.23 18.04
C GLY A 6 -0.50 -14.33 17.65
N PRO A 7 -0.58 -15.51 18.27
CA PRO A 7 0.37 -16.60 18.04
C PRO A 7 0.38 -17.07 16.57
N ALA A 8 1.45 -17.76 16.18
CA ALA A 8 1.52 -18.44 14.90
C ALA A 8 0.35 -19.43 14.76
N GLY A 9 -0.27 -19.48 13.58
CA GLY A 9 -1.45 -20.33 13.34
C GLY A 9 -2.77 -19.79 13.90
N ALA A 10 -2.81 -18.62 14.54
CA ALA A 10 -4.05 -18.01 15.05
C ALA A 10 -5.02 -17.50 13.95
N GLY A 11 -4.67 -17.67 12.67
CA GLY A 11 -5.51 -17.23 11.55
C GLY A 11 -5.46 -15.73 11.24
N LYS A 12 -4.42 -15.00 11.68
CA LYS A 12 -4.26 -13.56 11.42
C LYS A 12 -4.37 -13.20 9.93
N SER A 13 -3.62 -13.89 9.08
CA SER A 13 -3.66 -13.71 7.62
C SER A 13 -5.03 -14.03 7.04
N ALA A 14 -5.74 -15.03 7.58
CA ALA A 14 -7.11 -15.34 7.16
C ALA A 14 -8.10 -14.20 7.53
N ILE A 15 -7.91 -13.57 8.69
CA ILE A 15 -8.69 -12.39 9.09
C ILE A 15 -8.36 -11.20 8.18
N ALA A 16 -7.08 -10.93 7.92
CA ALA A 16 -6.64 -9.85 7.03
C ALA A 16 -7.18 -10.03 5.60
N GLN A 17 -7.12 -11.25 5.07
CA GLN A 17 -7.69 -11.62 3.77
C GLN A 17 -9.21 -11.41 3.74
N THR A 18 -9.93 -11.89 4.76
CA THR A 18 -11.38 -11.71 4.86
C THR A 18 -11.75 -10.23 4.93
N LEU A 19 -10.98 -9.44 5.68
CA LEU A 19 -11.19 -7.99 5.77
C LEU A 19 -10.96 -7.31 4.42
N ALA A 20 -9.90 -7.69 3.69
CA ALA A 20 -9.64 -7.17 2.34
C ALA A 20 -10.83 -7.44 1.41
N GLU A 21 -11.36 -8.67 1.39
CA GLU A 21 -12.52 -9.03 0.57
C GLU A 21 -13.79 -8.24 0.92
N ILE A 22 -14.03 -8.01 2.22
CA ILE A 22 -15.14 -7.17 2.69
C ILE A 22 -14.94 -5.72 2.25
N CYS A 23 -13.73 -5.18 2.38
CA CYS A 23 -13.41 -3.81 2.00
C CYS A 23 -13.51 -3.59 0.48
N VAL A 24 -13.10 -4.57 -0.34
CA VAL A 24 -13.31 -4.53 -1.80
C VAL A 24 -14.79 -4.44 -2.13
N LYS A 25 -15.64 -5.31 -1.54
CA LYS A 25 -17.09 -5.31 -1.77
C LYS A 25 -17.75 -3.98 -1.37
N LYS A 26 -17.19 -3.28 -0.39
CA LYS A 26 -17.68 -1.98 0.09
C LYS A 26 -17.06 -0.78 -0.65
N GLY A 27 -16.12 -1.00 -1.58
CA GLY A 27 -15.39 0.08 -2.26
C GLY A 27 -14.50 0.89 -1.32
N LEU A 28 -13.99 0.28 -0.25
CA LEU A 28 -13.16 0.93 0.77
C LEU A 28 -11.67 0.58 0.66
N LEU A 29 -11.33 -0.55 0.02
CA LEU A 29 -9.94 -0.99 -0.11
C LEU A 29 -9.21 -0.13 -1.14
N ILE A 30 -8.15 0.56 -0.71
CA ILE A 30 -7.27 1.35 -1.60
C ILE A 30 -5.96 0.64 -1.93
N GLY A 31 -5.67 -0.44 -1.23
CA GLY A 31 -4.50 -1.29 -1.46
C GLY A 31 -4.43 -2.41 -0.44
N SER A 32 -3.68 -3.45 -0.79
CA SER A 32 -3.36 -4.55 0.11
C SER A 32 -2.05 -5.21 -0.29
N PHE A 33 -1.23 -5.56 0.69
CA PHE A 33 -0.01 -6.32 0.49
C PHE A 33 0.08 -7.45 1.53
N PHE A 34 0.33 -8.66 1.06
CA PHE A 34 0.47 -9.85 1.90
C PHE A 34 1.86 -10.43 1.65
N PHE A 35 2.71 -10.40 2.68
CA PHE A 35 3.97 -11.12 2.68
C PHE A 35 3.67 -12.63 2.74
N TRP A 36 4.51 -13.41 2.08
CA TRP A 36 4.42 -14.87 2.09
C TRP A 36 5.82 -15.46 2.23
N GLY A 37 6.10 -16.02 3.40
CA GLY A 37 7.41 -16.57 3.74
C GLY A 37 7.84 -17.80 2.92
N THR A 38 6.92 -18.46 2.19
CA THR A 38 7.23 -19.68 1.42
C THR A 38 7.69 -19.43 -0.01
N ASP A 39 7.61 -18.20 -0.53
CA ASP A 39 8.07 -17.86 -1.88
C ASP A 39 9.02 -16.64 -1.83
N PRO A 40 10.34 -16.86 -1.88
CA PRO A 40 11.33 -15.78 -1.85
C PRO A 40 11.16 -14.75 -2.98
N SER A 41 10.49 -15.11 -4.08
CA SER A 41 10.21 -14.16 -5.17
C SER A 41 9.10 -13.16 -4.82
N ARG A 42 8.26 -13.49 -3.83
CA ARG A 42 7.17 -12.65 -3.30
C ARG A 42 7.52 -11.99 -1.97
N ASN A 43 8.62 -12.41 -1.34
CA ASN A 43 9.07 -11.89 -0.07
C ASN A 43 10.11 -10.77 -0.23
N ASN A 44 9.94 -9.93 -1.26
CA ASN A 44 10.86 -8.85 -1.52
C ASN A 44 10.30 -7.54 -0.95
N PRO A 45 10.76 -7.06 0.22
CA PRO A 45 10.32 -5.79 0.80
C PRO A 45 10.46 -4.59 -0.17
N SER A 46 11.38 -4.66 -1.14
CA SER A 46 11.51 -3.63 -2.19
C SER A 46 10.33 -3.56 -3.17
N GLN A 47 9.38 -4.49 -3.10
CA GLN A 47 8.14 -4.44 -3.87
C GLN A 47 6.95 -3.89 -3.08
N LEU A 48 7.07 -3.75 -1.75
CA LEU A 48 5.96 -3.31 -0.90
C LEU A 48 5.44 -1.95 -1.36
N PHE A 49 6.30 -0.93 -1.38
CA PHE A 49 5.86 0.43 -1.65
C PHE A 49 5.62 0.71 -3.12
N THR A 50 6.30 0.02 -4.04
CA THR A 50 5.98 0.12 -5.47
C THR A 50 4.62 -0.50 -5.79
N THR A 51 4.28 -1.64 -5.18
CA THR A 51 2.95 -2.28 -5.31
C THR A 51 1.87 -1.40 -4.70
N ILE A 52 2.08 -0.91 -3.48
CA ILE A 52 1.12 -0.01 -2.81
C ILE A 52 0.94 1.26 -3.64
N ALA A 53 1.99 1.89 -4.16
CA ALA A 53 1.89 3.09 -4.98
C ALA A 53 1.04 2.86 -6.24
N LEU A 54 1.22 1.73 -6.92
CA LEU A 54 0.40 1.35 -8.07
C LEU A 54 -1.08 1.16 -7.69
N GLN A 55 -1.35 0.51 -6.56
CA GLN A 55 -2.71 0.32 -6.05
C GLN A 55 -3.37 1.65 -5.67
N LEU A 56 -2.62 2.57 -5.04
CA LEU A 56 -3.07 3.91 -4.71
C LEU A 56 -3.38 4.73 -5.97
N ALA A 57 -2.49 4.72 -6.96
CA ALA A 57 -2.71 5.39 -8.24
C ALA A 57 -3.94 4.86 -8.99
N THR A 58 -4.27 3.58 -8.79
CA THR A 58 -5.47 2.96 -9.38
C THR A 58 -6.73 3.30 -8.60
N SER A 59 -6.66 3.33 -7.26
CA SER A 59 -7.83 3.48 -6.38
C SER A 59 -8.18 4.94 -6.09
N ILE A 60 -7.20 5.84 -6.17
CA ILE A 60 -7.33 7.27 -5.88
C ILE A 60 -6.85 8.05 -7.12
N PRO A 61 -7.76 8.41 -8.04
CA PRO A 61 -7.40 9.08 -9.29
C PRO A 61 -6.55 10.35 -9.11
N ALA A 62 -6.75 11.07 -7.99
CA ALA A 62 -5.97 12.27 -7.67
C ALA A 62 -4.50 11.98 -7.33
N LEU A 63 -4.16 10.79 -6.81
CA LEU A 63 -2.77 10.38 -6.60
C LEU A 63 -2.10 9.92 -7.90
N ARG A 64 -2.87 9.46 -8.89
CA ARG A 64 -2.33 8.90 -10.12
C ARG A 64 -1.37 9.84 -10.83
N SER A 65 -1.80 11.08 -11.09
CA SER A 65 -0.99 12.06 -11.80
C SER A 65 0.28 12.44 -11.03
N ILE A 66 0.21 12.48 -9.70
CA ILE A 66 1.33 12.81 -8.83
C ILE A 66 2.37 11.68 -8.86
N ILE A 67 1.93 10.43 -8.66
CA ILE A 67 2.79 9.24 -8.69
C ILE A 67 3.40 9.04 -10.09
N ASP A 68 2.60 9.17 -11.16
CA ASP A 68 3.08 9.07 -12.54
C ASP A 68 4.18 10.12 -12.81
N SER A 69 4.01 11.35 -12.30
CA SER A 69 5.02 12.41 -12.45
C SER A 69 6.33 12.09 -11.72
N VAL A 70 6.25 11.50 -10.52
CA VAL A 70 7.43 11.05 -9.77
C VAL A 70 8.19 9.98 -10.57
N VAL A 71 7.48 8.95 -11.05
CA VAL A 71 8.08 7.84 -11.81
C VAL A 71 8.64 8.30 -13.14
N MET A 72 7.95 9.19 -13.86
CA MET A 72 8.44 9.76 -15.13
C MET A 72 9.71 10.60 -14.93
N LYS A 73 9.80 11.35 -13.83
CA LYS A 73 10.97 12.17 -13.50
C LYS A 73 12.15 11.32 -13.04
N ASN A 74 11.89 10.24 -12.29
CA ASN A 74 12.92 9.36 -11.76
C ASN A 74 12.47 7.88 -11.82
N PRO A 75 12.63 7.19 -12.96
CA PRO A 75 12.24 5.78 -13.07
C PRO A 75 12.99 4.85 -12.10
N MET A 76 14.19 5.23 -11.67
CA MET A 76 15.01 4.45 -10.73
C MET A 76 14.38 4.36 -9.33
N VAL A 77 13.39 5.18 -9.01
CA VAL A 77 12.62 5.09 -7.76
C VAL A 77 11.96 3.72 -7.60
N LEU A 78 11.61 3.04 -8.70
CA LEU A 78 10.98 1.72 -8.65
C LEU A 78 11.93 0.62 -8.17
N THR A 79 13.24 0.86 -8.23
CA THR A 79 14.29 -0.09 -7.83
C THR A 79 15.20 0.48 -6.74
N SER A 80 14.85 1.63 -6.15
CA SER A 80 15.61 2.26 -5.07
C SER A 80 15.41 1.52 -3.74
N SER A 81 16.08 2.00 -2.68
CA SER A 81 15.84 1.48 -1.34
C SER A 81 14.38 1.66 -0.91
N ILE A 82 13.95 0.85 0.05
CA ILE A 82 12.58 0.86 0.56
C ILE A 82 12.22 2.21 1.18
N GLU A 83 13.18 2.91 1.80
CA GLU A 83 13.00 4.24 2.38
C GLU A 83 12.74 5.27 1.29
N ILE A 84 13.51 5.24 0.20
CA ILE A 84 13.32 6.15 -0.94
C ILE A 84 11.98 5.88 -1.63
N GLN A 85 11.61 4.61 -1.79
CA GLN A 85 10.31 4.24 -2.34
C GLN A 85 9.17 4.76 -1.47
N PHE A 86 9.23 4.56 -0.14
CA PHE A 86 8.24 5.07 0.78
C PHE A 86 8.12 6.59 0.68
N GLU A 87 9.24 7.28 0.76
CA GLU A 87 9.27 8.74 0.74
C GLU A 87 8.69 9.30 -0.56
N GLN A 88 9.19 8.83 -1.72
CA GLN A 88 8.85 9.43 -3.01
C GLN A 88 7.55 8.91 -3.62
N LEU A 89 7.15 7.67 -3.35
CA LEU A 89 5.95 7.06 -3.94
C LEU A 89 4.73 7.08 -3.03
N ILE A 90 4.92 7.23 -1.70
CA ILE A 90 3.82 7.21 -0.73
C ILE A 90 3.69 8.56 -0.01
N LEU A 91 4.72 8.96 0.74
CA LEU A 91 4.66 10.13 1.62
C LEU A 91 4.48 11.43 0.83
N GLN A 92 5.43 11.75 -0.05
CA GLN A 92 5.41 13.00 -0.82
C GLN A 92 4.15 13.13 -1.71
N PRO A 93 3.67 12.07 -2.40
CA PRO A 93 2.43 12.16 -3.16
C PRO A 93 1.19 12.41 -2.30
N CYS A 94 1.12 11.82 -1.10
CA CYS A 94 0.00 12.05 -0.18
C CYS A 94 0.04 13.47 0.41
N ASP A 95 1.22 13.97 0.76
CA ASP A 95 1.39 15.36 1.24
C ASP A 95 1.01 16.37 0.15
N THR A 96 1.49 16.14 -1.08
CA THR A 96 1.13 16.98 -2.24
C THR A 96 -0.38 17.00 -2.47
N LEU A 97 -1.06 15.85 -2.32
CA LEU A 97 -2.52 15.77 -2.48
C LEU A 97 -3.26 16.56 -1.38
N ASN A 98 -2.78 16.48 -0.14
CA ASN A 98 -3.34 17.23 0.99
C ASN A 98 -3.19 18.75 0.77
N ASP A 99 -2.05 19.21 0.27
CA ASP A 99 -1.78 20.63 0.01
C ASP A 99 -2.68 21.22 -1.07
N ILE A 100 -3.10 20.41 -2.05
CA ILE A 100 -4.00 20.83 -3.14
C ILE A 100 -5.46 20.95 -2.65
N GLY A 101 -5.76 20.62 -1.39
CA GLY A 101 -7.08 20.80 -0.77
C GLY A 101 -8.12 19.85 -1.33
N SER A 102 -7.70 18.67 -1.82
CA SER A 102 -8.63 17.65 -2.29
C SER A 102 -9.52 17.20 -1.14
N SER A 103 -10.84 17.28 -1.34
CA SER A 103 -11.82 16.86 -0.35
C SER A 103 -11.56 15.40 0.04
N SER A 104 -11.33 15.16 1.33
CA SER A 104 -11.20 13.81 1.85
C SER A 104 -12.45 13.00 1.45
N PRO A 105 -12.30 11.79 0.89
CA PRO A 105 -13.45 10.98 0.51
C PRO A 105 -14.40 10.81 1.70
N SER A 106 -15.71 10.79 1.44
CA SER A 106 -16.74 10.65 2.49
C SER A 106 -16.59 9.38 3.32
N ASN A 107 -15.85 8.38 2.82
CA ASN A 107 -15.54 7.14 3.49
C ASN A 107 -14.04 7.05 3.81
N THR A 108 -13.71 6.47 4.97
CA THR A 108 -12.33 6.21 5.38
C THR A 108 -11.71 5.11 4.49
N PRO A 109 -10.66 5.43 3.69
CA PRO A 109 -9.99 4.42 2.87
C PRO A 109 -9.18 3.44 3.74
N ILE A 110 -9.08 2.18 3.29
CA ILE A 110 -8.42 1.10 4.02
C ILE A 110 -7.25 0.55 3.20
N LEU A 111 -6.06 0.53 3.82
CA LEU A 111 -4.87 -0.16 3.35
C LEU A 111 -4.56 -1.31 4.32
N ILE A 112 -4.34 -2.52 3.80
CA ILE A 112 -4.05 -3.72 4.62
C ILE A 112 -2.64 -4.21 4.30
N ILE A 113 -1.83 -4.44 5.33
CA ILE A 113 -0.52 -5.05 5.20
C ILE A 113 -0.48 -6.21 6.20
N ASP A 114 -0.19 -7.41 5.71
CA ASP A 114 -0.13 -8.64 6.51
C ASP A 114 1.19 -9.39 6.28
N GLY A 115 1.69 -10.06 7.32
CA GLY A 115 2.92 -10.86 7.27
C GLY A 115 4.22 -10.06 7.36
N LEU A 116 4.21 -8.85 7.94
CA LEU A 116 5.43 -8.04 8.14
C LEU A 116 6.53 -8.77 8.93
N ASP A 117 6.16 -9.74 9.77
CA ASP A 117 7.06 -10.61 10.53
C ASP A 117 7.69 -11.74 9.69
N GLU A 118 7.21 -11.98 8.48
CA GLU A 118 7.75 -12.98 7.56
C GLU A 118 8.79 -12.40 6.58
N CYS A 119 9.05 -11.09 6.65
CA CYS A 119 9.94 -10.35 5.76
C CYS A 119 11.42 -10.36 6.20
#